data_AF-A0A968FNM7-F1
#
_entry.id   AF-A0A968FNM7-F1
#
_cell.length_a   1.000
_cell.length_b   1.000
_cell.length_c   1.000
_cell.angle_alpha   90.00
_cell.angle_beta   90.00
_cell.angle_gamma   90.00
#
_symmetry.space_group_name_H-M   'P 1'
#
loop_
_entity.id
_entity.type
_entity.pdbx_description
1 polymer ?
#
loop_
_entity_poly.entity_id
_entity_poly.type
_entity_poly.pdbx_seq_one_letter_code
_entity_poly.pdbx_strand_id
1 'polypeptide(L)' 'MTRSELAKRCGVNIESLRYYEKRRLLVPVRTASGYRKYTEEDAARIRFIK' A
#
# COMPACT_ATOMS: atom_id res chain seq x y z
N MET A 1 -5.60 2.33 -6.48
CA MET A 1 -6.35 1.90 -5.28
C MET A 1 -5.99 2.75 -4.10
N THR A 2 -6.91 2.89 -3.15
CA THR A 2 -6.71 3.51 -1.83
C THR A 2 -6.03 2.53 -0.88
N ARG A 3 -5.54 3.02 0.27
CA ARG A 3 -4.90 2.17 1.29
C ARG A 3 -5.86 1.09 1.80
N SER A 4 -7.12 1.43 1.98
CA SER A 4 -8.15 0.51 2.45
C SER A 4 -8.45 -0.60 1.43
N GLU A 5 -8.48 -0.27 0.14
CA GLU A 5 -8.61 -1.27 -0.92
C GLU A 5 -7.40 -2.20 -0.98
N LEU A 6 -6.18 -1.65 -0.88
CA LEU A 6 -4.95 -2.44 -0.86
C LEU A 6 -4.92 -3.42 0.32
N ALA A 7 -5.36 -2.97 1.49
CA ALA A 7 -5.47 -3.80 2.71
C ALA A 7 -6.39 -4.99 2.49
N LYS A 8 -7.62 -4.71 2.01
CA LYS A 8 -8.62 -5.75 1.72
C LYS A 8 -8.12 -6.74 0.66
N ARG A 9 -7.49 -6.24 -0.40
CA ARG A 9 -7.00 -7.06 -1.51
C ARG A 9 -5.83 -7.95 -1.12
N CYS A 10 -4.92 -7.46 -0.29
CA CYS A 10 -3.76 -8.24 0.18
C CYS A 10 -4.07 -9.08 1.42
N GLY A 11 -5.27 -8.93 2.02
CA GLY A 11 -5.62 -9.59 3.28
C GLY A 11 -4.72 -9.15 4.44
N VAL A 12 -4.22 -7.92 4.41
CA VAL A 12 -3.36 -7.35 5.47
C VAL A 12 -4.10 -6.27 6.24
N ASN A 13 -3.68 -6.04 7.48
CA ASN A 13 -4.28 -5.01 8.29
C ASN A 13 -3.85 -3.60 7.82
N ILE A 14 -4.70 -2.59 7.99
CA ILE A 14 -4.37 -1.21 7.60
C ILE A 14 -3.16 -0.67 8.39
N GLU A 15 -2.97 -1.15 9.62
CA GLU A 15 -1.80 -0.83 10.44
C GLU A 15 -0.50 -1.38 9.86
N SER A 16 -0.52 -2.59 9.29
CA SER A 16 0.64 -3.17 8.59
C SER A 16 1.03 -2.30 7.40
N LEU A 17 0.06 -1.79 6.64
CA LEU A 17 0.32 -0.85 5.55
C LEU A 17 0.93 0.45 6.06
N ARG A 18 0.39 1.04 7.13
CA ARG A 18 0.98 2.24 7.77
C ARG A 18 2.42 1.98 8.23
N TYR A 19 2.67 0.80 8.77
CA TYR A 19 3.99 0.39 9.21
C TYR A 19 4.96 0.29 8.03
N TYR A 20 4.56 -0.33 6.92
CA TYR A 20 5.36 -0.41 5.71
C TYR A 20 5.60 0.96 5.08
N GLU A 21 4.61 1.86 5.06
CA GLU A 21 4.80 3.25 4.64
C GLU A 21 5.80 4.00 5.53
N LYS A 22 5.67 3.85 6.86
CA LYS A 22 6.56 4.50 7.84
C LYS A 22 8.01 4.02 7.70
N ARG A 23 8.20 2.73 7.40
CA ARG A 23 9.53 2.14 7.14
C ARG A 23 10.01 2.32 5.70
N ARG A 24 9.27 3.05 4.84
CA ARG A 24 9.55 3.23 3.40
C ARG A 24 9.65 1.91 2.61
N LEU A 25 9.04 0.84 3.11
CA LEU A 25 8.89 -0.45 2.42
C LEU A 25 7.78 -0.39 1.36
N LEU A 26 6.82 0.52 1.56
CA LEU A 26 5.74 0.79 0.64
C LEU A 26 5.71 2.29 0.33
N VAL A 27 5.88 2.66 -0.95
CA VAL A 27 5.90 4.06 -1.38
C VAL A 27 4.78 4.27 -2.38
N PRO A 28 3.62 4.80 -1.96
CA PRO A 28 2.53 5.07 -2.88
C PRO A 28 2.92 6.13 -3.90
N VAL A 29 2.48 5.92 -5.14
CA VAL A 29 2.56 6.95 -6.17
C VAL A 29 1.61 8.08 -5.79
N ARG A 30 2.10 9.32 -5.81
CA ARG A 30 1.25 10.50 -5.65
C ARG A 30 0.66 10.88 -7.00
N THR A 31 -0.66 11.03 -7.06
CA THR A 31 -1.31 11.60 -8.25
C THR A 31 -1.05 13.11 -8.31
N ALA A 32 -1.25 13.72 -9.49
CA ALA A 32 -1.15 15.17 -9.67
C ALA A 32 -2.05 15.96 -8.69
N SER A 33 -3.15 15.36 -8.25
CA SER A 33 -4.07 15.91 -7.26
C SER A 33 -3.63 15.69 -5.79
N GLY A 34 -2.44 15.14 -5.54
CA GLY A 34 -1.89 14.95 -4.19
C GLY A 34 -2.39 13.70 -3.43
N TYR A 35 -3.24 12.89 -4.04
CA TYR A 35 -3.73 11.65 -3.41
C TYR A 35 -2.70 10.52 -3.51
N ARG A 36 -2.71 9.63 -2.51
CA ARG A 36 -1.94 8.38 -2.52
C ARG A 36 -2.67 7.36 -3.37
N LYS A 37 -1.99 6.85 -4.41
CA LYS A 37 -2.49 5.78 -5.26
C LYS A 37 -1.51 4.61 -5.15
N TYR A 38 -2.02 3.46 -4.73
CA TYR A 38 -1.27 2.21 -4.80
C TYR A 38 -1.61 1.49 -6.10
N THR A 39 -0.62 0.75 -6.59
CA THR A 39 -0.61 -0.01 -7.85
C THR A 39 -0.65 -1.51 -7.57
N GLU A 40 -0.84 -2.31 -8.61
CA GLU A 40 -0.83 -3.77 -8.45
C GLU A 40 0.54 -4.29 -7.98
N GLU A 41 1.61 -3.60 -8.36
CA GLU A 41 2.98 -3.90 -7.90
C GLU A 41 3.12 -3.73 -6.39
N ASP A 42 2.49 -2.70 -5.82
CA ASP A 42 2.43 -2.51 -4.37
C ASP A 42 1.75 -3.70 -3.69
N ALA A 43 0.67 -4.22 -4.28
CA ALA A 43 -0.01 -5.40 -3.78
C ALA A 43 0.83 -6.67 -3.91
N ALA A 44 1.60 -6.82 -4.99
CA ALA A 44 2.55 -7.92 -5.15
C ALA A 44 3.67 -7.86 -4.10
N ARG A 45 4.22 -6.67 -3.84
CA ARG A 45 5.24 -6.45 -2.81
C ARG A 45 4.73 -6.79 -1.41
N ILE A 46 3.52 -6.38 -1.06
CA ILE A 46 2.93 -6.72 0.25
C ILE A 46 2.72 -8.21 0.40
N ARG A 47 2.27 -8.90 -0.66
CA ARG A 47 2.11 -10.36 -0.65
C ARG A 47 3.44 -11.10 -0.49
N PHE A 48 4.55 -10.51 -0.94
CA PHE A 48 5.89 -11.07 -0.77
C PHE A 48 6.48 -10.86 0.63
N ILE A 49 6.07 -9.79 1.34
CA ILE A 49 6.55 -9.48 2.70
C ILE A 49 5.82 -10.33 3.76
N LYS A 50 4.64 -10.88 3.44
CA LYS A 50 3.93 -11.84 4.28
C LYS A 50 4.70 -13.17 4.35
#